data_AF-A0A529L591-F1
#
_entry.id   AF-A0A529L591-F1
#
_cell.length_a   1.000
_cell.length_b   1.000
_cell.length_c   1.000
_cell.angle_alpha   90.00
_cell.angle_beta   90.00
_cell.angle_gamma   90.00
#
_symmetry.space_group_name_H-M   'P 1'
#
loop_
_entity.id
_entity.type
_entity.pdbx_description
1 polymer ?
#
loop_
_entity_poly.entity_id
_entity_poly.type
_entity_poly.pdbx_seq_one_letter_code
_entity_poly.pdbx_strand_id
1 'polypeptide(L)'
;LNTGQLRWVRQLVHHDLWDMDVPAQPTLVDITSVNGTVVPALVGPTKQGDLYMLDRSTGEPIIPVKEMPAPGGAIEGDHASPTQPESDLSFNPKPLTGADMWGVTMFDQLACRIELRKLRYEGRYTPPSLQGSLIYPGNFGVFNWGGVAVD
;
A
#
# COMPACT_ATOMS: atom_id res chain seq x y z
N LEU A 1 -0.17 -21.14 20.08
CA LEU A 1 -1.65 -21.23 19.98
C LEU A 1 -2.29 -21.20 21.36
N ASN A 2 -1.97 -22.14 22.25
CA ASN A 2 -2.63 -22.29 23.57
C ASN A 2 -2.60 -21.05 24.49
N THR A 3 -1.62 -20.15 24.33
CA THR A 3 -1.42 -19.00 25.24
C THR A 3 -1.77 -17.64 24.62
N GLY A 4 -1.97 -17.57 23.30
CA GLY A 4 -2.12 -16.30 22.58
C GLY A 4 -0.89 -15.38 22.61
N GLN A 5 0.26 -15.83 23.13
CA GLN A 5 1.47 -15.01 23.16
C GLN A 5 1.96 -14.68 21.75
N LEU A 6 2.27 -13.39 21.54
CA LEU A 6 2.81 -12.86 20.30
C LEU A 6 4.18 -13.51 20.00
N ARG A 7 4.33 -14.04 18.79
CA ARG A 7 5.62 -14.54 18.28
C ARG A 7 6.46 -13.42 17.69
N TRP A 8 5.85 -12.61 16.84
CA TRP A 8 6.44 -11.45 16.20
C TRP A 8 5.31 -10.53 15.71
N VAL A 9 5.64 -9.26 15.49
CA VAL A 9 4.75 -8.27 14.88
C VAL A 9 5.56 -7.41 13.93
N ARG A 10 4.94 -6.98 12.83
CA ARG A 10 5.52 -6.00 11.92
C ARG A 10 4.48 -4.97 11.53
N GLN A 11 4.85 -3.70 11.65
CA GLN A 11 4.03 -2.59 11.22
C GLN A 11 4.32 -2.30 9.75
N LEU A 12 3.29 -2.38 8.89
CA LEU A 12 3.39 -2.15 7.44
C LEU A 12 2.88 -0.77 7.02
N VAL A 13 2.34 -0.01 7.98
CA VAL A 13 1.98 1.40 7.86
C VAL A 13 2.23 2.06 9.21
N HIS A 14 3.13 3.05 9.25
CA HIS A 14 3.51 3.75 10.47
C HIS A 14 2.40 4.66 10.99
N HIS A 15 1.80 5.43 10.10
CA HIS A 15 0.59 6.21 10.37
C HIS A 15 -0.34 6.13 9.17
N ASP A 16 -1.53 5.57 9.35
CA ASP A 16 -2.53 5.48 8.29
C ASP A 16 -3.32 6.78 8.20
N LEU A 17 -3.64 7.17 6.96
CA LEU A 17 -4.43 8.35 6.65
C LEU A 17 -5.67 8.02 5.81
N TRP A 18 -5.70 6.83 5.18
CA TRP A 18 -6.58 6.56 4.04
C TRP A 18 -7.17 5.15 4.02
N ASP A 19 -7.23 4.46 5.16
CA ASP A 19 -7.73 3.09 5.24
C ASP A 19 -6.82 2.15 4.42
N MET A 20 -5.49 2.31 4.58
CA MET A 20 -4.46 1.55 3.87
C MET A 20 -4.05 0.30 4.66
N ASP A 21 -5.02 -0.55 4.97
CA ASP A 21 -4.81 -1.75 5.78
C ASP A 21 -4.22 -2.95 5.01
N VAL A 22 -4.07 -4.06 5.74
CA VAL A 22 -3.77 -5.41 5.23
C VAL A 22 -5.11 -6.18 5.21
N PRO A 23 -5.90 -6.08 4.12
CA PRO A 23 -7.32 -6.44 4.16
C PRO A 23 -7.59 -7.93 4.09
N ALA A 24 -6.67 -8.68 3.48
CA ALA A 24 -6.85 -10.09 3.21
C ALA A 24 -6.08 -10.97 4.20
N GLN A 25 -6.56 -12.20 4.33
CA GLN A 25 -5.83 -13.26 4.98
C GLN A 25 -4.46 -13.46 4.29
N PRO A 26 -3.41 -13.77 5.07
CA PRO A 26 -2.12 -14.11 4.49
C PRO A 26 -2.17 -15.41 3.69
N THR A 27 -1.47 -15.45 2.57
CA THR A 27 -1.23 -16.69 1.82
C THR A 27 0.05 -17.34 2.32
N LEU A 28 -0.01 -18.63 2.72
CA LEU A 28 1.17 -19.38 3.19
C LEU A 28 1.72 -20.24 2.05
N VAL A 29 3.00 -20.09 1.76
CA VAL A 29 3.71 -20.85 0.71
C VAL A 29 5.12 -21.20 1.15
N ASP A 30 5.67 -22.26 0.60
CA ASP A 30 7.07 -22.64 0.82
C ASP A 30 7.88 -22.23 -0.41
N ILE A 31 8.84 -21.32 -0.23
CA ILE A 31 9.62 -20.75 -1.32
C ILE A 31 10.99 -21.38 -1.34
N THR A 32 11.36 -21.97 -2.47
CA THR A 32 12.72 -22.44 -2.69
C THR A 32 13.59 -21.25 -3.09
N SER A 33 14.49 -20.85 -2.19
CA SER A 33 15.47 -19.81 -2.48
C SER A 33 16.51 -20.27 -3.51
N VAL A 34 17.27 -19.33 -4.06
CA VAL A 34 18.26 -19.59 -5.12
C VAL A 34 19.34 -20.61 -4.70
N ASN A 35 19.60 -20.75 -3.40
CA ASN A 35 20.58 -21.69 -2.86
C ASN A 35 19.98 -23.08 -2.52
N GLY A 36 18.71 -23.31 -2.82
CA GLY A 36 18.00 -24.57 -2.54
C GLY A 36 17.39 -24.67 -1.15
N THR A 37 17.55 -23.65 -0.29
CA THR A 37 16.90 -23.62 1.03
C THR A 37 15.42 -23.30 0.87
N VAL A 38 14.56 -24.09 1.52
CA VAL A 38 13.12 -23.83 1.57
C VAL A 38 12.83 -22.86 2.71
N VAL A 39 12.24 -21.72 2.37
CA VAL A 39 11.82 -20.69 3.31
C VAL A 39 10.30 -20.77 3.50
N PRO A 40 9.82 -20.96 4.74
CA PRO A 40 8.41 -20.98 5.04
C PRO A 40 7.84 -19.55 4.98
N ALA A 41 7.24 -19.17 3.85
CA ALA A 41 6.78 -17.81 3.61
C ALA A 41 5.32 -17.58 4.00
N LEU A 42 5.04 -16.33 4.34
CA LEU A 42 3.73 -15.69 4.43
C LEU A 42 3.73 -14.52 3.45
N VAL A 43 2.70 -14.42 2.62
CA VAL A 43 2.48 -13.31 1.68
C VAL A 43 1.29 -12.50 2.18
N GLY A 44 1.57 -11.27 2.61
CA GLY A 44 0.56 -10.29 3.04
C GLY A 44 0.32 -9.24 1.96
N PRO A 45 -0.76 -9.33 1.17
CA PRO A 45 -1.14 -8.28 0.22
C PRO A 45 -1.79 -7.10 0.93
N THR A 46 -1.56 -5.90 0.42
CA THR A 46 -2.00 -4.65 1.08
C THR A 46 -2.71 -3.71 0.12
N LYS A 47 -3.54 -2.79 0.65
CA LYS A 47 -4.29 -1.84 -0.18
C LYS A 47 -3.40 -0.90 -0.98
N GLN A 48 -2.20 -0.64 -0.50
CA GLN A 48 -1.18 0.15 -1.18
C GLN A 48 -0.63 -0.52 -2.45
N GLY A 49 -0.85 -1.83 -2.61
CA GLY A 49 -0.28 -2.63 -3.69
C GLY A 49 1.01 -3.35 -3.33
N ASP A 50 1.51 -3.22 -2.10
CA ASP A 50 2.70 -3.96 -1.68
C ASP A 50 2.34 -5.40 -1.30
N LEU A 51 3.19 -6.35 -1.71
CA LEU A 51 3.16 -7.74 -1.25
C LEU A 51 4.28 -7.96 -0.24
N TYR A 52 3.94 -8.03 1.03
CA TYR A 52 4.93 -8.32 2.07
C TYR A 52 5.17 -9.82 2.20
N MET A 53 6.29 -10.28 1.67
CA MET A 53 6.75 -11.66 1.79
C MET A 53 7.65 -11.80 3.00
N LEU A 54 7.16 -12.49 4.03
CA LEU A 54 7.82 -12.64 5.32
C LEU A 54 8.11 -14.11 5.61
N ASP A 55 9.21 -14.42 6.28
CA ASP A 55 9.39 -15.74 6.89
C ASP A 55 8.38 -15.86 8.04
N ARG A 56 7.43 -16.79 7.91
CA ARG A 56 6.31 -16.91 8.86
C ARG A 56 6.75 -17.35 10.26
N SER A 57 7.96 -17.88 10.40
CA SER A 57 8.53 -18.29 11.69
C SER A 57 9.15 -17.13 12.48
N THR A 58 9.67 -16.11 11.79
CA THR A 58 10.41 -14.99 12.40
C THR A 58 9.77 -13.62 12.19
N GLY A 59 8.99 -13.43 11.14
CA GLY A 59 8.45 -12.13 10.71
C GLY A 59 9.41 -11.31 9.84
N GLU A 60 10.60 -11.83 9.54
CA GLU A 60 11.63 -11.15 8.77
C GLU A 60 11.28 -11.09 7.27
N PRO A 61 11.66 -10.00 6.56
CA PRO A 61 11.40 -9.87 5.14
C PRO A 61 12.21 -10.88 4.32
N ILE A 62 11.54 -11.61 3.43
CA ILE A 62 12.19 -12.44 2.40
C ILE A 62 12.62 -11.56 1.22
N ILE A 63 11.76 -10.62 0.84
CA ILE A 63 12.04 -9.57 -0.14
C ILE A 63 12.31 -8.26 0.60
N PRO A 64 13.30 -7.45 0.19
CA PRO A 64 13.61 -6.20 0.88
C PRO A 64 12.38 -5.31 1.07
N VAL A 65 12.32 -4.70 2.25
CA VAL A 65 11.35 -3.66 2.61
C VAL A 65 12.15 -2.43 2.99
N LYS A 66 11.86 -1.30 2.36
CA LYS A 66 12.61 -0.05 2.50
C LYS A 66 11.74 1.02 3.13
N GLU A 67 12.32 1.84 3.98
CA GLU A 67 11.67 3.06 4.47
C GLU A 67 11.74 4.13 3.39
N MET A 68 10.57 4.51 2.87
CA MET A 68 10.43 5.54 1.86
C MET A 68 9.93 6.83 2.50
N PRO A 69 10.49 8.01 2.16
CA PRO A 69 9.96 9.28 2.62
C PRO A 69 8.48 9.42 2.26
N ALA A 70 7.65 9.77 3.25
CA ALA A 70 6.23 9.98 3.05
C ALA A 70 5.90 11.49 3.04
N PRO A 71 4.91 11.94 2.25
CA PRO A 71 4.52 13.34 2.22
C PRO A 71 3.98 13.81 3.58
N GLY A 72 4.48 14.95 4.05
CA GLY A 72 4.04 15.59 5.30
C GLY A 72 2.94 16.63 5.09
N GLY A 73 2.79 17.55 6.04
CA GLY A 73 1.87 18.68 5.91
C GLY A 73 0.39 18.27 6.02
N ALA A 74 0.07 17.45 7.02
CA ALA A 74 -1.29 17.20 7.45
C ALA A 74 -1.96 18.48 7.98
N ILE A 75 -3.29 18.52 7.96
CA ILE A 75 -4.07 19.63 8.53
C ILE A 75 -3.88 19.72 10.05
N GLU A 76 -4.27 20.87 10.61
CA GLU A 76 -4.27 21.08 12.06
C GLU A 76 -5.07 19.98 12.77
N GLY A 77 -4.48 19.36 13.80
CA GLY A 77 -5.09 18.28 14.58
C GLY A 77 -4.74 16.86 14.10
N ASP A 78 -4.04 16.72 12.96
CA ASP A 78 -3.53 15.43 12.48
C ASP A 78 -2.01 15.49 12.24
N HIS A 79 -1.39 14.35 11.95
CA HIS A 79 0.03 14.24 11.65
C HIS A 79 0.28 13.22 10.54
N ALA A 80 1.49 13.22 10.00
CA ALA A 80 1.94 12.21 9.04
C ALA A 80 3.22 11.55 9.57
N SER A 81 3.43 10.29 9.22
CA SER A 81 4.72 9.62 9.45
C SER A 81 5.80 10.21 8.52
N PRO A 82 7.05 10.38 8.96
CA PRO A 82 8.13 10.85 8.09
C PRO A 82 8.51 9.84 7.00
N THR A 83 8.34 8.54 7.29
CA THR A 83 8.58 7.45 6.35
C THR A 83 7.46 6.43 6.39
N GLN A 84 7.37 5.60 5.36
CA GLN A 84 6.51 4.42 5.31
C GLN A 84 7.30 3.26 4.71
N PRO A 85 7.08 2.03 5.17
CA PRO A 85 7.69 0.87 4.56
C PRO A 85 7.09 0.63 3.17
N GLU A 86 7.94 0.20 2.24
CA GLU A 86 7.55 -0.23 0.91
C GLU A 86 8.30 -1.51 0.55
N SER A 87 7.55 -2.52 0.07
CA SER A 87 8.16 -3.76 -0.40
C SER A 87 8.75 -3.56 -1.80
N ASP A 88 9.90 -4.17 -2.06
CA ASP A 88 10.44 -4.24 -3.43
C ASP A 88 9.54 -5.04 -4.39
N LEU A 89 8.55 -5.81 -3.86
CA LEU A 89 7.48 -6.40 -4.63
C LEU A 89 6.19 -5.59 -4.45
N SER A 90 5.96 -4.63 -5.35
CA SER A 90 4.81 -3.74 -5.33
C SER A 90 4.09 -3.64 -6.67
N PHE A 91 2.77 -3.62 -6.61
CA PHE A 91 1.83 -3.34 -7.68
C PHE A 91 1.20 -1.95 -7.53
N ASN A 92 1.80 -1.08 -6.72
CA ASN A 92 1.38 0.31 -6.59
C ASN A 92 1.30 0.98 -7.98
N PRO A 93 0.13 1.50 -8.38
CA PRO A 93 -0.04 2.02 -9.72
C PRO A 93 0.71 3.33 -9.93
N LYS A 94 1.04 3.62 -11.20
CA LYS A 94 1.63 4.91 -11.57
C LYS A 94 0.65 6.05 -11.27
N PRO A 95 1.14 7.25 -10.87
CA PRO A 95 0.31 8.42 -10.65
C PRO A 95 -0.62 8.71 -11.84
N LEU A 96 -1.86 9.08 -11.53
CA LEU A 96 -2.82 9.51 -12.54
C LEU A 96 -2.36 10.80 -13.22
N THR A 97 -2.61 10.87 -14.52
CA THR A 97 -2.38 12.02 -15.36
C THR A 97 -3.69 12.48 -16.00
N GLY A 98 -3.67 13.63 -16.67
CA GLY A 98 -4.85 14.07 -17.42
C GLY A 98 -5.29 13.08 -18.50
N ALA A 99 -4.39 12.24 -19.03
CA ALA A 99 -4.73 11.22 -20.01
C ALA A 99 -5.61 10.10 -19.44
N ASP A 100 -5.54 9.88 -18.12
CA ASP A 100 -6.28 8.83 -17.41
C ASP A 100 -7.72 9.26 -17.04
N MET A 101 -8.06 10.53 -17.29
CA MET A 101 -9.38 11.06 -16.96
C MET A 101 -10.43 10.61 -17.97
N TRP A 102 -11.55 10.14 -17.44
CA TRP A 102 -12.68 9.67 -18.21
C TRP A 102 -13.80 10.71 -18.26
N GLY A 103 -14.61 10.69 -19.33
CA GLY A 103 -15.81 11.50 -19.46
C GLY A 103 -16.73 10.96 -20.55
N VAL A 104 -18.06 11.15 -20.39
CA VAL A 104 -19.06 10.78 -21.41
C VAL A 104 -18.87 11.62 -22.67
N THR A 105 -18.58 12.91 -22.49
CA THR A 105 -18.24 13.87 -23.54
C THR A 105 -16.85 14.46 -23.33
N MET A 106 -16.36 15.19 -24.34
CA MET A 106 -15.11 15.94 -24.23
C MET A 106 -15.14 17.01 -23.11
N PHE A 107 -16.33 17.54 -22.77
CA PHE A 107 -16.47 18.52 -21.70
C PHE A 107 -16.38 17.86 -20.32
N ASP A 108 -16.94 16.66 -20.16
CA ASP A 108 -16.83 15.89 -18.91
C ASP A 108 -15.37 15.47 -18.66
N GLN A 109 -14.68 15.02 -19.71
CA GLN A 109 -13.26 14.69 -19.62
C GLN A 109 -12.43 15.91 -19.26
N LEU A 110 -12.71 17.07 -19.87
CA LEU A 110 -12.04 18.33 -19.54
C LEU A 110 -12.30 18.74 -18.09
N ALA A 111 -13.55 18.65 -17.61
CA ALA A 111 -13.91 18.95 -16.23
C ALA A 111 -13.15 18.03 -15.26
N CYS A 112 -13.12 16.72 -15.51
CA CYS A 112 -12.39 15.75 -14.70
C CYS A 112 -10.88 16.05 -14.66
N ARG A 113 -10.28 16.44 -15.79
CA ARG A 113 -8.88 16.90 -15.85
C ARG A 113 -8.62 18.17 -15.04
N ILE A 114 -9.57 19.10 -15.01
CA ILE A 114 -9.46 20.32 -14.21
C ILE A 114 -9.52 19.95 -12.72
N GLU A 115 -10.44 19.09 -12.31
CA GLU A 115 -10.53 18.64 -10.92
C GLU A 115 -9.27 17.88 -10.48
N LEU A 116 -8.75 16.96 -11.31
CA LEU A 116 -7.47 16.28 -11.02
C LEU A 116 -6.34 17.28 -10.73
N ARG A 117 -6.25 18.36 -11.50
CA ARG A 117 -5.20 19.38 -11.35
C ARG A 117 -5.36 20.27 -10.11
N LYS A 118 -6.55 20.32 -9.51
CA LYS A 118 -6.80 21.07 -8.27
C LYS A 118 -6.38 20.29 -7.03
N LEU A 119 -6.36 18.96 -7.12
CA LEU A 119 -6.05 18.08 -5.99
C LEU A 119 -4.55 18.02 -5.71
N ARG A 120 -4.19 17.92 -4.43
CA ARG A 120 -2.84 17.58 -3.99
C ARG A 120 -2.55 16.10 -4.25
N TYR A 121 -1.43 15.79 -4.88
CA TYR A 121 -0.92 14.42 -4.97
C TYR A 121 0.60 14.38 -5.01
N GLU A 122 1.19 13.92 -3.91
CA GLU A 122 2.63 13.73 -3.70
C GLU A 122 2.96 12.24 -3.49
N GLY A 123 1.99 11.35 -3.74
CA GLY A 123 2.07 9.91 -3.54
C GLY A 123 0.94 9.36 -2.68
N ARG A 124 0.91 8.04 -2.51
CA ARG A 124 -0.16 7.28 -1.83
C ARG A 124 -0.42 7.65 -0.36
N TYR A 125 0.50 8.39 0.26
CA TYR A 125 0.38 8.90 1.63
C TYR A 125 0.23 10.43 1.71
N THR A 126 -0.15 11.09 0.61
CA THR A 126 -0.46 12.53 0.62
C THR A 126 -1.53 12.83 1.66
N PRO A 127 -1.29 13.64 2.69
CA PRO A 127 -2.27 13.84 3.74
C PRO A 127 -3.53 14.58 3.29
N PRO A 128 -4.64 14.49 4.05
CA PRO A 128 -5.78 15.36 3.86
C PRO A 128 -5.36 16.84 3.84
N SER A 129 -6.02 17.64 3.01
CA SER A 129 -5.72 19.07 2.87
C SER A 129 -6.96 19.88 2.56
N LEU A 130 -6.94 21.17 2.91
CA LEU A 130 -8.06 22.09 2.62
C LEU A 130 -8.27 22.35 1.13
N GLN A 131 -7.24 22.16 0.30
CA GLN A 131 -7.35 22.24 -1.17
C GLN A 131 -7.95 20.97 -1.80
N GLY A 132 -8.08 19.88 -1.03
CA GLY A 132 -8.40 18.55 -1.51
C GLY A 132 -7.16 17.73 -1.84
N SER A 133 -7.21 16.43 -1.55
CA SER A 133 -6.12 15.48 -1.81
C SER A 133 -6.64 14.32 -2.65
N LEU A 134 -5.84 13.87 -3.61
CA LEU A 134 -6.15 12.67 -4.39
C LEU A 134 -5.79 11.43 -3.57
N ILE A 135 -6.79 10.57 -3.34
CA ILE A 135 -6.59 9.26 -2.70
C ILE A 135 -6.35 8.25 -3.82
N TYR A 136 -5.09 7.90 -4.06
CA TYR A 136 -4.70 6.98 -5.11
C TYR A 136 -3.44 6.18 -4.72
N PRO A 137 -3.43 4.83 -4.82
CA PRO A 137 -4.60 3.98 -5.06
C PRO A 137 -5.73 4.28 -4.07
N GLY A 138 -6.98 4.13 -4.49
CA GLY A 138 -8.15 4.47 -3.67
C GLY A 138 -8.22 3.65 -2.38
N ASN A 139 -9.16 3.96 -1.51
CA ASN A 139 -9.39 3.20 -0.26
C ASN A 139 -9.80 1.72 -0.48
N PHE A 140 -10.30 1.36 -1.66
CA PHE A 140 -10.48 -0.05 -2.05
C PHE A 140 -9.17 -0.75 -2.43
N GLY A 141 -8.08 0.01 -2.53
CA GLY A 141 -6.72 -0.46 -2.73
C GLY A 141 -6.46 -1.13 -4.07
N VAL A 142 -5.24 -1.65 -4.19
CA VAL A 142 -4.83 -2.55 -5.26
C VAL A 142 -5.22 -3.98 -4.92
N PHE A 143 -4.87 -4.43 -3.72
CA PHE A 143 -5.34 -5.69 -3.14
C PHE A 143 -6.37 -5.39 -2.06
N ASN A 144 -7.45 -6.18 -2.07
CA ASN A 144 -8.49 -6.09 -1.07
C ASN A 144 -8.75 -7.49 -0.48
N TRP A 145 -9.95 -7.80 -0.01
CA TRP A 145 -10.29 -9.04 0.72
C TRP A 145 -10.05 -10.38 0.00
N GLY A 146 -9.69 -10.39 -1.29
CA GLY A 146 -9.55 -11.62 -2.09
C GLY A 146 -8.29 -12.46 -1.83
N GLY A 147 -7.25 -11.88 -1.21
CA GLY A 147 -5.95 -12.55 -1.01
C GLY A 147 -5.16 -12.77 -2.29
N VAL A 148 -4.17 -13.66 -2.25
CA VAL A 148 -3.28 -13.98 -3.38
C VAL A 148 -3.37 -15.47 -3.70
N ALA A 149 -3.54 -15.81 -4.97
CA ALA A 149 -3.39 -17.17 -5.49
C ALA A 149 -1.95 -17.41 -5.94
N VAL A 150 -1.46 -18.63 -5.75
CA VAL A 150 -0.10 -19.06 -6.12
C VAL A 150 -0.21 -20.38 -6.86
N ASP A 151 0.51 -20.50 -7.99
CA ASP A 151 0.61 -21.66 -8.87
C ASP A 151 2.10 -21.87 -9.23
#